data_AF-A0AAV5ASW2-F1
#
_entry.id   AF-A0AAV5ASW2-F1
#
_cell.length_a   1.000
_cell.length_b   1.000
_cell.length_c   1.000
_cell.angle_alpha   90.00
_cell.angle_beta   90.00
_cell.angle_gamma   90.00
#
_symmetry.space_group_name_H-M   'P 1'
#
loop_
_entity.id
_entity.type
_entity.pdbx_description
1 polymer ?
#
loop_
_entity_poly.entity_id
_entity_poly.type
_entity_poly.pdbx_seq_one_letter_code
_entity_poly.pdbx_strand_id
1 'polypeptide(L)'
;MKNNENHIFSKKEAIIEHIYTDWKEISEENRCFSEENIQKCSQDLDNFIRKMQKYQQNNAPQSDYAEAIYEICKNLATFSQEDEEPEHLHGFLYDIYTEELSDFIRETAFEHGFELPDAEIIATNVFSLRHSSEFRYEYFSVYIGEDDQNGISLLYDSDRHRFEYNENPYGDAYSLPIYNFRRGEAVHFEVLWQGRYRNIKLVAQHPQDGVWLKMLAYLHQNSVFPTFPDKAPADFCDIELETKRGKIATLRIINKDDKGYIIPEFQKGAGIEILTYEINEKGELQSEYLVNRPKAVDKKLFLFGEEPYGVCFEVVLIAFKDDFIEVTIKNKPYQCDADDNPQIANAHQQTFAHQLKTFPFMKDFLKEIINLNM
;
A
#
# COMPACT_ATOMS: atom_id res chain seq x y z
N MET A 1 21.97 33.95 -1.90
CA MET A 1 22.75 33.12 -0.95
C MET A 1 22.53 33.55 0.49
N LYS A 2 22.99 34.73 0.96
CA LYS A 2 22.79 35.16 2.37
C LYS A 2 21.35 35.12 2.92
N ASN A 3 20.33 35.39 2.08
CA ASN A 3 18.92 35.31 2.50
C ASN A 3 18.38 33.87 2.63
N ASN A 4 18.90 32.91 1.85
CA ASN A 4 18.49 31.50 1.97
C ASN A 4 19.19 30.82 3.16
N GLU A 5 20.42 31.20 3.47
CA GLU A 5 21.17 30.65 4.61
C GLU A 5 20.44 30.90 5.94
N ASN A 6 19.99 32.14 6.16
CA ASN A 6 19.22 32.47 7.37
C ASN A 6 17.89 31.69 7.42
N HIS A 7 17.27 31.42 6.26
CA HIS A 7 16.00 30.70 6.18
C HIS A 7 16.11 29.24 6.59
N ILE A 8 17.13 28.51 6.13
CA ILE A 8 17.33 27.09 6.48
C ILE A 8 17.63 26.93 7.97
N PHE A 9 18.50 27.77 8.54
CA PHE A 9 18.75 27.74 9.98
C PHE A 9 17.49 28.08 10.79
N SER A 10 16.69 29.06 10.37
CA SER A 10 15.42 29.36 11.03
C SER A 10 14.41 28.21 10.96
N LYS A 11 14.31 27.50 9.83
CA LYS A 11 13.48 26.29 9.71
C LYS A 11 13.93 25.19 10.68
N LYS A 12 15.25 24.97 10.78
CA LYS A 12 15.83 24.02 11.74
C LYS A 12 15.46 24.38 13.17
N GLU A 13 15.65 25.64 13.58
CA GLU A 13 15.30 26.09 14.94
C GLU A 13 13.81 25.90 15.24
N ALA A 14 12.91 26.17 14.28
CA ALA A 14 11.48 25.94 14.45
C ALA A 14 11.13 24.46 14.69
N ILE A 15 11.79 23.54 13.98
CA ILE A 15 11.61 22.08 14.19
C ILE A 15 12.10 21.70 15.60
N ILE A 16 13.27 22.18 16.01
CA ILE A 16 13.82 21.87 17.34
C ILE A 16 12.93 22.45 18.45
N GLU A 17 12.41 23.66 18.29
CA GLU A 17 11.44 24.27 19.22
C GLU A 17 10.14 23.46 19.31
N HIS A 18 9.65 22.93 18.19
CA HIS A 18 8.48 22.04 18.17
C HIS A 18 8.75 20.77 18.98
N ILE A 19 9.86 20.08 18.71
CA ILE A 19 10.26 18.86 19.46
C ILE A 19 10.37 19.15 20.96
N TYR A 20 10.97 20.29 21.34
CA TYR A 20 11.05 20.70 22.76
C TYR A 20 9.69 20.99 23.38
N THR A 21 8.74 21.52 22.61
CA THR A 21 7.40 21.85 23.08
C THR A 21 6.65 20.56 23.40
N ASP A 22 6.58 19.64 22.44
CA ASP A 22 5.93 18.33 22.59
C ASP A 22 6.56 17.54 23.75
N TRP A 23 7.89 17.51 23.83
CA TRP A 23 8.61 16.81 24.90
C TRP A 23 8.31 17.36 26.30
N LYS A 24 8.06 18.67 26.43
CA LYS A 24 7.72 19.31 27.71
C LYS A 24 6.29 19.01 28.15
N GLU A 25 5.38 18.76 27.21
CA GLU A 25 3.98 18.39 27.51
C GLU A 25 3.86 16.94 27.98
N ILE A 26 4.79 16.07 27.60
CA ILE A 26 4.86 14.67 28.05
C ILE A 26 5.43 14.59 29.49
N SER A 27 4.75 13.83 30.36
CA SER A 27 5.24 13.58 31.73
C SER A 27 6.57 12.82 31.72
N GLU A 28 7.43 13.08 32.72
CA GLU A 28 8.80 12.53 32.75
C GLU A 28 8.86 11.00 32.61
N GLU A 29 7.89 10.29 33.18
CA GLU A 29 7.75 8.84 33.15
C GLU A 29 7.38 8.26 31.78
N ASN A 30 6.85 9.09 30.87
CA ASN A 30 6.38 8.68 29.54
C ASN A 30 7.28 9.20 28.41
N ARG A 31 8.38 9.90 28.72
CA ARG A 31 9.31 10.40 27.70
C ARG A 31 10.11 9.25 27.09
N CYS A 32 10.01 9.09 25.78
CA CYS A 32 10.77 8.10 25.00
C CYS A 32 12.19 8.59 24.60
N PHE A 33 12.51 9.88 24.83
CA PHE A 33 13.83 10.46 24.56
C PHE A 33 14.18 11.56 25.56
N SER A 34 15.47 11.89 25.66
CA SER A 34 16.01 12.90 26.58
C SER A 34 16.23 14.26 25.91
N GLU A 35 16.45 15.30 26.72
CA GLU A 35 16.89 16.60 26.21
C GLU A 35 18.23 16.50 25.46
N GLU A 36 19.13 15.60 25.87
CA GLU A 36 20.41 15.35 25.20
C GLU A 36 20.20 14.81 23.79
N ASN A 37 19.17 13.97 23.58
CA ASN A 37 18.80 13.50 22.24
C ASN A 37 18.37 14.67 21.35
N ILE A 38 17.55 15.59 21.86
CA ILE A 38 17.10 16.78 21.11
C ILE A 38 18.30 17.68 20.75
N GLN A 39 19.22 17.91 21.70
CA GLN A 39 20.44 18.68 21.45
C GLN A 39 21.33 18.03 20.40
N LYS A 40 21.48 16.70 20.45
CA LYS A 40 22.22 15.93 19.44
C LYS A 40 21.58 16.05 18.06
N CYS A 41 20.24 15.91 17.96
CA CYS A 41 19.50 16.14 16.72
C CYS A 41 19.81 17.54 16.13
N SER A 42 19.73 18.60 16.94
CA SER A 42 20.06 19.96 16.49
C SER A 42 21.50 20.08 15.97
N GLN A 43 22.46 19.45 16.64
CA GLN A 43 23.86 19.43 16.21
C GLN A 43 24.07 18.65 14.90
N ASP A 44 23.41 17.50 14.75
CA ASP A 44 23.50 16.67 13.55
C ASP A 44 22.89 17.42 12.34
N LEU A 45 21.77 18.13 12.53
CA LEU A 45 21.21 19.01 11.50
C LEU A 45 22.14 20.18 11.14
N ASP A 46 22.77 20.84 12.13
CA ASP A 46 23.77 21.89 11.88
C ASP A 46 24.96 21.38 11.04
N ASN A 47 25.44 20.18 11.36
CA ASN A 47 26.52 19.52 10.63
C ASN A 47 26.10 19.20 9.19
N PHE A 48 24.88 18.71 9.01
CA PHE A 48 24.31 18.45 7.68
C PHE A 48 24.22 19.73 6.83
N ILE A 49 23.68 20.83 7.36
CA ILE A 49 23.61 22.13 6.66
C ILE A 49 25.01 22.57 6.20
N ARG A 50 26.02 22.51 7.08
CA ARG A 50 27.39 22.91 6.76
C ARG A 50 28.02 22.02 5.69
N LYS A 51 27.74 20.71 5.72
CA LYS A 51 28.18 19.77 4.65
C LYS A 51 27.57 20.16 3.31
N MET A 52 26.25 20.37 3.25
CA MET A 52 25.54 20.76 2.02
C MET A 52 26.09 22.07 1.43
N GLN A 53 26.34 23.08 2.27
CA GLN A 53 26.97 24.34 1.86
C GLN A 53 28.36 24.13 1.27
N LYS A 54 29.19 23.31 1.93
CA LYS A 54 30.55 23.02 1.48
C LYS A 54 30.53 22.26 0.15
N TYR A 55 29.59 21.33 -0.03
CA TYR A 55 29.44 20.58 -1.27
C TYR A 55 29.05 21.48 -2.44
N GLN A 56 28.10 22.40 -2.22
CA GLN A 56 27.70 23.38 -3.23
C GLN A 56 28.87 24.28 -3.62
N GLN A 57 29.61 24.81 -2.64
CA GLN A 57 30.75 25.71 -2.88
C GLN A 57 31.89 25.04 -3.65
N ASN A 58 32.10 23.74 -3.44
CA ASN A 58 33.19 22.99 -4.05
C ASN A 58 32.77 22.20 -5.29
N ASN A 59 31.51 22.30 -5.74
CA ASN A 59 30.93 21.46 -6.79
C ASN A 59 31.19 19.96 -6.53
N ALA A 60 30.88 19.49 -5.33
CA ALA A 60 31.07 18.09 -4.96
C ALA A 60 30.20 17.17 -5.86
N PRO A 61 30.63 15.94 -6.13
CA PRO A 61 29.83 14.98 -6.88
C PRO A 61 28.54 14.61 -6.11
N GLN A 62 27.49 14.22 -6.85
CA GLN A 62 26.19 13.82 -6.28
C GLN A 62 26.29 12.63 -5.31
N SER A 63 27.32 11.79 -5.46
CA SER A 63 27.62 10.70 -4.51
C SER A 63 27.89 11.20 -3.09
N ASP A 64 28.57 12.35 -2.95
CA ASP A 64 28.93 12.91 -1.65
C ASP A 64 27.69 13.47 -0.94
N TYR A 65 26.77 14.07 -1.71
CA TYR A 65 25.45 14.48 -1.21
C TYR A 65 24.64 13.27 -0.74
N ALA A 66 24.56 12.22 -1.57
CA ALA A 66 23.83 11.00 -1.23
C ALA A 66 24.38 10.33 0.04
N GLU A 67 25.70 10.29 0.21
CA GLU A 67 26.35 9.78 1.42
C GLU A 67 25.99 10.64 2.64
N ALA A 68 26.07 11.97 2.53
CA ALA A 68 25.69 12.84 3.64
C ALA A 68 24.20 12.77 4.00
N ILE A 69 23.32 12.57 3.02
CA ILE A 69 21.88 12.34 3.24
C ILE A 69 21.67 11.00 3.98
N TYR A 70 22.35 9.94 3.54
CA TYR A 70 22.30 8.65 4.22
C TYR A 70 22.81 8.74 5.67
N GLU A 71 23.93 9.42 5.90
CA GLU A 71 24.50 9.65 7.23
C GLU A 71 23.55 10.42 8.15
N ILE A 72 22.94 11.52 7.69
CA ILE A 72 22.00 12.26 8.54
C ILE A 72 20.74 11.43 8.84
N CYS A 73 20.22 10.68 7.87
CA CYS A 73 19.08 9.80 8.10
C CYS A 73 19.42 8.75 9.16
N LYS A 74 20.60 8.12 9.04
CA LYS A 74 21.10 7.16 10.04
C LYS A 74 21.22 7.79 11.43
N ASN A 75 21.79 8.99 11.54
CA ASN A 75 21.95 9.68 12.82
C ASN A 75 20.62 10.06 13.48
N LEU A 76 19.59 10.33 12.68
CA LEU A 76 18.27 10.69 13.17
C LEU A 76 17.34 9.49 13.40
N ALA A 77 17.63 8.34 12.78
CA ALA A 77 16.85 7.10 12.90
C ALA A 77 17.11 6.31 14.18
N THR A 78 18.25 6.52 14.84
CA THR A 78 18.57 5.88 16.12
C THR A 78 19.17 6.88 17.10
N PHE A 79 18.96 6.70 18.40
CA PHE A 79 19.64 7.49 19.42
C PHE A 79 21.11 7.05 19.65
N SER A 80 21.70 6.34 18.69
CA SER A 80 23.09 5.85 18.72
C SER A 80 23.38 4.87 19.88
N GLN A 81 22.47 3.93 20.15
CA GLN A 81 22.76 2.81 21.06
C GLN A 81 23.68 1.79 20.35
N GLU A 82 24.65 1.21 21.06
CA GLU A 82 25.75 0.42 20.47
C GLU A 82 25.31 -0.85 19.72
N ASP A 83 24.06 -1.31 19.90
CA ASP A 83 23.55 -2.59 19.38
C ASP A 83 22.39 -2.45 18.35
N GLU A 84 22.09 -1.25 17.86
CA GLU A 84 20.92 -1.03 16.99
C GLU A 84 21.34 -0.67 15.55
N GLU A 85 21.02 -1.56 14.61
CA GLU A 85 21.08 -1.27 13.18
C GLU A 85 20.06 -0.18 12.81
N PRO A 86 20.31 0.67 11.80
CA PRO A 86 19.37 1.70 11.35
C PRO A 86 18.01 1.16 10.87
N GLU A 87 17.92 -0.15 10.65
CA GLU A 87 16.72 -0.89 10.31
C GLU A 87 15.80 -1.12 11.54
N HIS A 88 16.31 -0.84 12.75
CA HIS A 88 15.59 -0.88 14.03
C HIS A 88 15.37 0.56 14.51
N LEU A 89 14.22 1.11 14.12
CA LEU A 89 13.88 2.54 14.26
C LEU A 89 13.56 2.89 15.72
N HIS A 90 14.34 3.79 16.32
CA HIS A 90 14.14 4.28 17.69
C HIS A 90 14.55 5.76 17.86
N GLY A 91 14.66 6.51 16.76
CA GLY A 91 15.08 7.91 16.73
C GLY A 91 13.94 8.88 16.40
N PHE A 92 14.27 10.12 16.01
CA PHE A 92 13.27 11.11 15.63
C PHE A 92 12.77 10.94 14.20
N LEU A 93 13.70 10.67 13.29
CA LEU A 93 13.35 10.29 11.92
C LEU A 93 12.91 8.84 11.96
N TYR A 94 11.85 8.55 11.23
CA TYR A 94 11.27 7.24 11.17
C TYR A 94 10.50 6.76 12.41
N ASP A 95 10.00 7.72 13.19
CA ASP A 95 9.06 7.44 14.29
C ASP A 95 8.13 8.66 14.50
N ILE A 96 8.60 9.68 15.22
CA ILE A 96 7.74 10.77 15.75
C ILE A 96 7.69 11.98 14.81
N TYR A 97 8.82 12.36 14.20
CA TYR A 97 8.96 13.60 13.42
C TYR A 97 9.41 13.32 11.98
N THR A 98 8.94 12.21 11.42
CA THR A 98 9.36 11.73 10.10
C THR A 98 9.15 12.80 9.04
N GLU A 99 7.96 13.37 8.93
CA GLU A 99 7.64 14.33 7.86
C GLU A 99 8.49 15.60 7.98
N GLU A 100 8.54 16.21 9.16
CA GLU A 100 9.26 17.46 9.41
C GLU A 100 10.77 17.33 9.13
N LEU A 101 11.38 16.25 9.60
CA LEU A 101 12.82 16.03 9.43
C LEU A 101 13.16 15.62 7.99
N SER A 102 12.36 14.76 7.38
CA SER A 102 12.59 14.34 6.00
C SER A 102 12.36 15.48 5.00
N ASP A 103 11.36 16.34 5.23
CA ASP A 103 11.17 17.58 4.47
C ASP A 103 12.35 18.52 4.63
N PHE A 104 12.82 18.73 5.86
CA PHE A 104 13.98 19.58 6.12
C PHE A 104 15.24 19.09 5.38
N ILE A 105 15.52 17.78 5.45
CA ILE A 105 16.65 17.17 4.74
C ILE A 105 16.49 17.38 3.23
N ARG A 106 15.29 17.14 2.70
CA ARG A 106 14.96 17.25 1.27
C ARG A 106 15.18 18.66 0.74
N GLU A 107 14.54 19.63 1.38
CA GLU A 107 14.63 21.04 0.98
C GLU A 107 16.07 21.53 1.09
N THR A 108 16.77 21.20 2.19
CA THR A 108 18.16 21.61 2.39
C THR A 108 19.07 21.01 1.31
N ALA A 109 18.94 19.73 0.98
CA ALA A 109 19.74 19.09 -0.06
C ALA A 109 19.51 19.74 -1.44
N PHE A 110 18.25 19.94 -1.83
CA PHE A 110 17.91 20.51 -3.13
C PHE A 110 18.28 21.99 -3.27
N GLU A 111 18.12 22.80 -2.22
CA GLU A 111 18.59 24.19 -2.23
C GLU A 111 20.11 24.30 -2.42
N HIS A 112 20.86 23.26 -2.06
CA HIS A 112 22.31 23.19 -2.20
C HIS A 112 22.79 22.40 -3.43
N GLY A 113 21.89 22.05 -4.35
CA GLY A 113 22.25 21.47 -5.65
C GLY A 113 22.33 19.94 -5.69
N PHE A 114 21.77 19.24 -4.70
CA PHE A 114 21.49 17.81 -4.89
C PHE A 114 20.50 17.64 -6.06
N GLU A 115 20.73 16.62 -6.87
CA GLU A 115 19.83 16.26 -7.97
C GLU A 115 19.19 14.91 -7.66
N LEU A 116 17.89 14.80 -7.92
CA LEU A 116 17.19 13.53 -7.78
C LEU A 116 17.81 12.47 -8.72
N PRO A 117 17.91 11.22 -8.27
CA PRO A 117 18.32 10.15 -9.16
C PRO A 117 17.28 9.93 -10.27
N ASP A 118 17.73 9.25 -11.32
CA ASP A 118 16.87 8.80 -12.40
C ASP A 118 15.68 8.00 -11.87
N ALA A 119 14.56 8.10 -12.59
CA ALA A 119 13.34 7.43 -12.19
C ALA A 119 13.49 5.91 -12.30
N GLU A 120 13.27 5.22 -11.19
CA GLU A 120 13.08 3.78 -11.14
C GLU A 120 11.70 3.43 -11.67
N ILE A 121 11.66 2.59 -12.71
CA ILE A 121 10.43 2.17 -13.36
C ILE A 121 9.95 0.87 -12.72
N ILE A 122 8.76 0.90 -12.14
CA ILE A 122 8.09 -0.30 -11.64
C ILE A 122 7.03 -0.70 -12.65
N ALA A 123 7.20 -1.89 -13.22
CA ALA A 123 6.19 -2.49 -14.09
C ALA A 123 4.98 -2.89 -13.25
N THR A 124 3.79 -2.50 -13.66
CA THR A 124 2.55 -2.72 -12.90
C THR A 124 1.87 -4.05 -13.25
N ASN A 125 2.61 -5.16 -13.15
CA ASN A 125 2.07 -6.48 -13.47
C ASN A 125 1.15 -7.02 -12.38
N VAL A 126 1.34 -6.58 -11.14
CA VAL A 126 0.54 -6.94 -9.98
C VAL A 126 0.03 -5.66 -9.35
N PHE A 127 -1.29 -5.59 -9.18
CA PHE A 127 -1.92 -4.69 -8.22
C PHE A 127 -2.68 -5.53 -7.21
N SER A 128 -2.51 -5.21 -5.93
CA SER A 128 -3.33 -5.77 -4.87
C SER A 128 -3.86 -4.63 -4.00
N LEU A 129 -5.16 -4.67 -3.71
CA LEU A 129 -5.86 -3.77 -2.82
C LEU A 129 -6.37 -4.56 -1.63
N ARG A 130 -6.16 -4.03 -0.43
CA ARG A 130 -6.91 -4.41 0.77
C ARG A 130 -7.56 -3.18 1.36
N HIS A 131 -8.87 -3.25 1.55
CA HIS A 131 -9.68 -2.28 2.28
C HIS A 131 -10.37 -2.96 3.44
N SER A 132 -10.11 -2.46 4.65
CA SER A 132 -10.80 -2.85 5.88
C SER A 132 -11.64 -1.70 6.41
N SER A 133 -12.93 -1.93 6.66
CA SER A 133 -13.80 -0.95 7.31
C SER A 133 -13.58 -0.83 8.82
N GLU A 134 -12.75 -1.70 9.42
CA GLU A 134 -12.54 -1.80 10.87
C GLU A 134 -11.20 -1.24 11.36
N PHE A 135 -10.12 -1.51 10.63
CA PHE A 135 -8.77 -1.25 11.10
C PHE A 135 -8.23 0.05 10.55
N ARG A 136 -7.70 0.91 11.44
CA ARG A 136 -7.05 2.18 11.07
C ARG A 136 -5.84 1.96 10.15
N TYR A 137 -5.04 0.94 10.42
CA TYR A 137 -3.77 0.70 9.71
C TYR A 137 -3.94 -0.11 8.41
N GLU A 138 -5.00 -0.90 8.29
CA GLU A 138 -5.33 -1.67 7.08
C GLU A 138 -6.49 -1.06 6.30
N TYR A 139 -6.82 0.19 6.62
CA TYR A 139 -8.03 0.86 6.14
C TYR A 139 -8.08 0.86 4.61
N PHE A 140 -6.98 1.24 3.98
CA PHE A 140 -6.80 1.12 2.54
C PHE A 140 -5.32 1.02 2.19
N SER A 141 -4.92 -0.11 1.61
CA SER A 141 -3.54 -0.41 1.23
C SER A 141 -3.46 -0.92 -0.19
N VAL A 142 -2.43 -0.51 -0.93
CA VAL A 142 -2.21 -0.91 -2.32
C VAL A 142 -0.78 -1.39 -2.51
N TYR A 143 -0.62 -2.63 -2.97
CA TYR A 143 0.64 -3.16 -3.49
C TYR A 143 0.69 -3.02 -5.00
N ILE A 144 1.85 -2.64 -5.54
CA ILE A 144 2.09 -2.43 -6.96
C ILE A 144 3.46 -3.01 -7.31
N GLY A 145 3.51 -4.02 -8.19
CA GLY A 145 4.77 -4.72 -8.46
C GLY A 145 4.85 -5.40 -9.81
N GLU A 146 6.07 -5.81 -10.16
CA GLU A 146 6.36 -6.69 -11.30
C GLU A 146 5.92 -8.14 -11.02
N ASP A 147 6.03 -8.55 -9.76
CA ASP A 147 5.55 -9.82 -9.22
C ASP A 147 5.14 -9.62 -7.74
N ASP A 148 5.00 -10.69 -6.96
CA ASP A 148 4.56 -10.64 -5.57
C ASP A 148 5.67 -10.24 -4.58
N GLN A 149 6.91 -9.99 -5.04
CA GLN A 149 8.08 -9.64 -4.24
C GLN A 149 8.78 -8.35 -4.71
N ASN A 150 8.69 -8.04 -6.00
CA ASN A 150 9.34 -6.90 -6.62
C ASN A 150 8.33 -5.78 -6.85
N GLY A 151 8.12 -4.95 -5.85
CA GLY A 151 7.13 -3.87 -5.92
C GLY A 151 7.22 -2.89 -4.76
N ILE A 152 6.16 -2.12 -4.61
CA ILE A 152 5.98 -1.12 -3.57
C ILE A 152 4.62 -1.29 -2.90
N SER A 153 4.54 -0.89 -1.64
CA SER A 153 3.29 -0.83 -0.89
C SER A 153 3.00 0.61 -0.51
N LEU A 154 1.75 1.01 -0.71
CA LEU A 154 1.23 2.32 -0.34
C LEU A 154 0.12 2.14 0.70
N LEU A 155 0.17 2.92 1.77
CA LEU A 155 -0.85 2.97 2.82
C LEU A 155 -1.56 4.31 2.75
N TYR A 156 -2.88 4.31 2.83
CA TYR A 156 -3.63 5.56 2.84
C TYR A 156 -3.75 6.11 4.25
N ASP A 157 -3.22 7.31 4.48
CA ASP A 157 -3.43 8.07 5.69
C ASP A 157 -4.77 8.79 5.60
N SER A 158 -5.75 8.36 6.41
CA SER A 158 -7.08 8.97 6.47
C SER A 158 -7.10 10.37 7.05
N ASP A 159 -6.16 10.70 7.94
CA ASP A 159 -6.12 11.96 8.65
C ASP A 159 -5.49 13.04 7.75
N ARG A 160 -4.48 12.66 6.95
CA ARG A 160 -3.83 13.53 5.96
C ARG A 160 -4.43 13.44 4.55
N HIS A 161 -5.35 12.49 4.33
CA HIS A 161 -6.00 12.22 3.05
C HIS A 161 -5.04 12.03 1.87
N ARG A 162 -4.00 11.21 2.06
CA ARG A 162 -2.99 10.92 1.02
C ARG A 162 -2.33 9.57 1.26
N PHE A 163 -1.65 9.05 0.25
CA PHE A 163 -0.83 7.84 0.41
C PHE A 163 0.53 8.16 1.02
N GLU A 164 1.01 7.23 1.83
CA GLU A 164 2.35 7.11 2.37
C GLU A 164 2.97 5.80 1.86
N TYR A 165 4.29 5.75 1.74
CA TYR A 165 5.03 4.59 1.27
C TYR A 165 5.31 3.65 2.44
N ASN A 166 4.91 2.38 2.36
CA ASN A 166 5.18 1.41 3.41
C ASN A 166 6.52 0.70 3.17
N GLU A 167 7.45 0.89 4.09
CA GLU A 167 8.80 0.32 4.05
C GLU A 167 8.85 -1.18 4.37
N ASN A 168 7.86 -1.73 5.08
CA ASN A 168 7.86 -3.13 5.49
C ASN A 168 6.50 -3.82 5.24
N PRO A 169 6.26 -4.35 4.02
CA PRO A 169 5.01 -5.02 3.70
C PRO A 169 4.81 -6.38 4.39
N TYR A 170 5.82 -6.94 5.06
CA TYR A 170 5.79 -8.27 5.67
C TYR A 170 6.07 -8.25 7.18
N GLY A 171 5.99 -7.09 7.84
CA GLY A 171 6.21 -6.89 9.28
C GLY A 171 5.50 -5.63 9.81
N ASP A 172 5.99 -5.03 10.90
CA ASP A 172 5.43 -3.78 11.43
C ASP A 172 5.56 -2.67 10.39
N ALA A 173 4.41 -2.12 10.00
CA ALA A 173 4.33 -1.12 8.95
C ALA A 173 5.03 0.17 9.40
N TYR A 174 5.89 0.68 8.53
CA TYR A 174 6.57 1.94 8.73
C TYR A 174 6.31 2.84 7.51
N SER A 175 5.50 3.88 7.73
CA SER A 175 5.01 4.76 6.66
C SER A 175 5.92 5.96 6.43
N LEU A 176 6.27 6.18 5.17
CA LEU A 176 7.12 7.26 4.71
C LEU A 176 6.33 8.30 3.91
N PRO A 177 6.58 9.60 4.11
CA PRO A 177 6.00 10.64 3.28
C PRO A 177 6.37 10.44 1.80
N ILE A 178 5.38 10.72 0.94
CA ILE A 178 5.54 10.73 -0.50
C ILE A 178 5.59 12.18 -0.97
N TYR A 179 6.62 12.55 -1.74
CA TYR A 179 6.78 13.90 -2.27
C TYR A 179 6.49 13.98 -3.76
N ASN A 180 6.06 15.17 -4.20
CA ASN A 180 5.85 15.51 -5.61
C ASN A 180 5.01 14.49 -6.39
N PHE A 181 4.03 13.87 -5.72
CA PHE A 181 3.13 12.92 -6.34
C PHE A 181 2.39 13.59 -7.51
N ARG A 182 2.50 13.00 -8.69
CA ARG A 182 1.89 13.53 -9.91
C ARG A 182 1.42 12.41 -10.83
N ARG A 183 0.31 12.68 -11.52
CA ARG A 183 -0.26 11.83 -12.56
C ARG A 183 -0.12 12.52 -13.91
N GLY A 184 0.71 11.95 -14.78
CA GLY A 184 0.80 12.27 -16.21
C GLY A 184 0.23 11.11 -17.03
N GLU A 185 1.00 10.55 -17.95
CA GLU A 185 0.71 9.22 -18.56
C GLU A 185 1.04 8.06 -17.60
N ALA A 186 1.96 8.31 -16.67
CA ALA A 186 2.35 7.44 -15.55
C ALA A 186 2.08 8.14 -14.21
N VAL A 187 2.13 7.39 -13.11
CA VAL A 187 2.22 7.98 -11.75
C VAL A 187 3.70 8.13 -11.41
N HIS A 188 4.06 9.28 -10.86
CA HIS A 188 5.41 9.59 -10.42
C HIS A 188 5.39 10.16 -9.01
N PHE A 189 6.37 9.78 -8.20
CA PHE A 189 6.57 10.37 -6.89
C PHE A 189 8.00 10.14 -6.37
N GLU A 190 8.35 10.83 -5.30
CA GLU A 190 9.64 10.72 -4.62
C GLU A 190 9.44 10.18 -3.20
N VAL A 191 10.41 9.44 -2.69
CA VAL A 191 10.41 8.96 -1.30
C VAL A 191 11.84 8.92 -0.77
N LEU A 192 12.03 9.21 0.52
CA LEU A 192 13.30 9.04 1.23
C LEU A 192 13.31 7.69 1.96
N TRP A 193 13.71 6.65 1.25
CA TRP A 193 13.66 5.27 1.73
C TRP A 193 15.06 4.78 2.10
N GLN A 194 15.23 4.24 3.31
CA GLN A 194 16.53 3.78 3.82
C GLN A 194 17.66 4.80 3.67
N GLY A 195 17.35 6.08 3.97
CA GLY A 195 18.29 7.19 3.81
C GLY A 195 18.70 7.49 2.36
N ARG A 196 17.93 7.02 1.37
CA ARG A 196 18.18 7.26 -0.05
C ARG A 196 16.93 7.80 -0.74
N TYR A 197 17.07 8.89 -1.48
CA TYR A 197 15.99 9.34 -2.34
C TYR A 197 15.77 8.34 -3.47
N ARG A 198 14.51 7.95 -3.67
CA ARG A 198 14.05 7.21 -4.85
C ARG A 198 13.04 8.06 -5.59
N ASN A 199 13.17 8.06 -6.90
CA ASN A 199 12.23 8.67 -7.83
C ASN A 199 11.48 7.52 -8.50
N ILE A 200 10.23 7.28 -8.12
CA ILE A 200 9.46 6.14 -8.59
C ILE A 200 8.57 6.54 -9.75
N LYS A 201 8.53 5.71 -10.80
CA LYS A 201 7.63 5.82 -11.94
C LYS A 201 6.84 4.53 -12.13
N LEU A 202 5.53 4.61 -11.92
CA LEU A 202 4.60 3.49 -12.15
C LEU A 202 4.02 3.58 -13.56
N VAL A 203 4.34 2.59 -14.40
CA VAL A 203 3.95 2.57 -15.80
C VAL A 203 2.98 1.42 -16.06
N ALA A 204 1.76 1.78 -16.47
CA ALA A 204 0.74 0.84 -16.91
C ALA A 204 1.28 -0.11 -18.00
N GLN A 205 1.13 -1.41 -17.79
CA GLN A 205 1.46 -2.48 -18.74
C GLN A 205 0.20 -2.99 -19.47
N HIS A 206 -0.97 -2.84 -18.83
CA HIS A 206 -2.26 -3.27 -19.32
C HIS A 206 -3.30 -2.13 -19.21
N PRO A 207 -4.39 -2.16 -20.00
CA PRO A 207 -5.44 -1.14 -19.91
C PRO A 207 -6.02 -0.95 -18.50
N GLN A 208 -6.17 -2.03 -17.76
CA GLN A 208 -6.72 -2.06 -16.39
C GLN A 208 -5.80 -1.32 -15.41
N ASP A 209 -4.49 -1.34 -15.63
CA ASP A 209 -3.51 -0.61 -14.82
C ASP A 209 -3.78 0.90 -14.88
N GLY A 210 -4.30 1.40 -16.01
CA GLY A 210 -4.71 2.79 -16.15
C GLY A 210 -5.80 3.21 -15.17
N VAL A 211 -6.73 2.30 -14.85
CA VAL A 211 -7.80 2.49 -13.87
C VAL A 211 -7.24 2.50 -12.45
N TRP A 212 -6.34 1.56 -12.14
CA TRP A 212 -5.61 1.52 -10.87
C TRP A 212 -4.84 2.83 -10.61
N LEU A 213 -4.01 3.25 -11.57
CA LEU A 213 -3.21 4.46 -11.45
C LEU A 213 -4.06 5.74 -11.36
N LYS A 214 -5.23 5.77 -12.01
CA LYS A 214 -6.21 6.85 -11.90
C LYS A 214 -6.85 6.89 -10.51
N MET A 215 -7.23 5.74 -9.97
CA MET A 215 -7.80 5.62 -8.62
C MET A 215 -6.78 6.03 -7.54
N LEU A 216 -5.52 5.58 -7.66
CA LEU A 216 -4.44 6.00 -6.78
C LEU A 216 -4.25 7.52 -6.78
N ALA A 217 -4.21 8.12 -7.97
CA ALA A 217 -4.07 9.57 -8.09
C ALA A 217 -5.28 10.33 -7.52
N TYR A 218 -6.49 9.84 -7.80
CA TYR A 218 -7.72 10.42 -7.26
C TYR A 218 -7.71 10.41 -5.73
N LEU A 219 -7.39 9.28 -5.11
CA LEU A 219 -7.31 9.17 -3.65
C LEU A 219 -6.19 10.03 -3.06
N HIS A 220 -5.00 10.05 -3.65
CA HIS A 220 -3.89 10.86 -3.13
C HIS A 220 -4.15 12.38 -3.18
N GLN A 221 -5.00 12.83 -4.11
CA GLN A 221 -5.21 14.25 -4.40
C GLN A 221 -6.53 14.80 -3.87
N ASN A 222 -7.40 13.94 -3.33
CA ASN A 222 -8.74 14.34 -2.87
C ASN A 222 -9.04 13.72 -1.50
N SER A 223 -9.73 14.47 -0.65
CA SER A 223 -10.25 13.96 0.63
C SER A 223 -11.48 13.09 0.40
N VAL A 224 -11.26 11.83 0.04
CA VAL A 224 -12.32 10.90 -0.38
C VAL A 224 -12.85 10.07 0.78
N PHE A 225 -11.95 9.64 1.68
CA PHE A 225 -12.31 8.86 2.85
C PHE A 225 -12.66 9.74 4.04
N PRO A 226 -13.52 9.27 4.96
CA PRO A 226 -13.69 9.92 6.25
C PRO A 226 -12.36 9.88 7.03
N THR A 227 -12.09 10.94 7.80
CA THR A 227 -11.01 10.94 8.80
C THR A 227 -11.31 9.89 9.86
N PHE A 228 -10.31 9.13 10.31
CA PHE A 228 -10.52 8.28 11.47
C PHE A 228 -10.67 9.20 12.70
N PRO A 229 -11.80 9.21 13.43
CA PRO A 229 -12.65 8.08 13.76
C PRO A 229 -14.11 8.16 13.24
N ASP A 230 -14.39 8.91 12.17
CA ASP A 230 -15.71 9.00 11.52
C ASP A 230 -16.06 7.71 10.76
N LYS A 231 -15.96 6.58 11.47
CA LYS A 231 -15.91 5.20 10.96
C LYS A 231 -16.88 5.00 9.81
N ALA A 232 -16.44 4.21 8.83
CA ALA A 232 -17.34 3.63 7.85
C ALA A 232 -18.58 3.02 8.56
N PRO A 233 -19.77 3.06 7.95
CA PRO A 233 -20.94 2.37 8.48
C PRO A 233 -20.62 0.92 8.84
N ALA A 234 -21.17 0.41 9.94
CA ALA A 234 -20.82 -0.89 10.48
C ALA A 234 -21.03 -2.04 9.48
N ASP A 235 -21.99 -1.89 8.57
CA ASP A 235 -22.32 -2.87 7.54
C ASP A 235 -21.51 -2.71 6.24
N PHE A 236 -20.47 -1.87 6.22
CA PHE A 236 -19.55 -1.76 5.08
C PHE A 236 -18.68 -3.01 4.95
N CYS A 237 -18.58 -3.52 3.73
CA CYS A 237 -17.79 -4.71 3.43
C CYS A 237 -16.29 -4.43 3.42
N ASP A 238 -15.53 -5.46 3.79
CA ASP A 238 -14.10 -5.52 3.51
C ASP A 238 -13.89 -6.03 2.09
N ILE A 239 -12.89 -5.49 1.39
CA ILE A 239 -12.64 -5.79 -0.03
C ILE A 239 -11.17 -6.11 -0.21
N GLU A 240 -10.90 -7.26 -0.81
CA GLU A 240 -9.59 -7.61 -1.34
C GLU A 240 -9.70 -7.80 -2.86
N LEU A 241 -8.84 -7.14 -3.62
CA LEU A 241 -8.83 -7.23 -5.07
C LEU A 241 -7.39 -7.34 -5.55
N GLU A 242 -7.09 -8.40 -6.29
CA GLU A 242 -5.81 -8.57 -6.96
C GLU A 242 -6.03 -8.64 -8.48
N THR A 243 -5.23 -7.89 -9.23
CA THR A 243 -5.09 -8.08 -10.67
C THR A 243 -3.66 -8.47 -11.03
N LYS A 244 -3.51 -9.54 -11.82
CA LYS A 244 -2.24 -10.00 -12.39
C LYS A 244 -2.28 -9.88 -13.90
N ARG A 245 -1.36 -9.09 -14.46
CA ARG A 245 -1.22 -8.78 -15.90
C ARG A 245 -2.54 -8.29 -16.51
N GLY A 246 -3.16 -7.33 -15.83
CA GLY A 246 -4.44 -6.74 -16.23
C GLY A 246 -5.66 -7.63 -16.03
N LYS A 247 -5.54 -8.84 -15.47
CA LYS A 247 -6.66 -9.73 -15.22
C LYS A 247 -6.94 -9.88 -13.73
N ILE A 248 -8.21 -9.93 -13.33
CA ILE A 248 -8.56 -10.26 -11.93
C ILE A 248 -7.99 -11.64 -11.62
N ALA A 249 -7.20 -11.70 -10.55
CA ALA A 249 -6.65 -12.92 -9.99
C ALA A 249 -7.42 -13.34 -8.72
N THR A 250 -7.79 -12.35 -7.90
CA THR A 250 -8.55 -12.50 -6.66
C THR A 250 -9.57 -11.38 -6.54
N LEU A 251 -10.79 -11.72 -6.13
CA LEU A 251 -11.79 -10.77 -5.67
C LEU A 251 -12.49 -11.37 -4.45
N ARG A 252 -12.25 -10.76 -3.29
CA ARG A 252 -12.89 -11.11 -2.03
C ARG A 252 -13.70 -9.93 -1.52
N ILE A 253 -14.94 -10.20 -1.16
CA ILE A 253 -15.84 -9.25 -0.49
C ILE A 253 -16.37 -9.96 0.74
N ILE A 254 -16.13 -9.37 1.90
CA ILE A 254 -16.59 -9.89 3.18
C ILE A 254 -17.66 -8.94 3.70
N ASN A 255 -18.91 -9.39 3.70
CA ASN A 255 -20.03 -8.57 4.16
C ASN A 255 -20.21 -8.66 5.67
N LYS A 256 -20.74 -7.58 6.23
CA LYS A 256 -21.05 -7.44 7.65
C LYS A 256 -22.55 -7.20 7.84
N ASP A 257 -23.06 -7.65 8.98
CA ASP A 257 -24.42 -7.33 9.41
C ASP A 257 -24.54 -5.87 9.88
N ASP A 258 -25.74 -5.47 10.30
CA ASP A 258 -26.02 -4.11 10.77
C ASP A 258 -25.30 -3.73 12.08
N LYS A 259 -24.66 -4.69 12.74
CA LYS A 259 -23.86 -4.52 13.96
C LYS A 259 -22.35 -4.59 13.70
N GLY A 260 -21.95 -4.82 12.45
CA GLY A 260 -20.55 -4.95 12.06
C GLY A 260 -19.95 -6.33 12.29
N TYR A 261 -20.76 -7.37 12.49
CA TYR A 261 -20.25 -8.74 12.53
C TYR A 261 -20.14 -9.31 11.13
N ILE A 262 -19.01 -9.96 10.84
CA ILE A 262 -18.81 -10.71 9.60
C ILE A 262 -19.93 -11.75 9.45
N ILE A 263 -20.60 -11.72 8.30
CA ILE A 263 -21.58 -12.75 7.94
C ILE A 263 -20.78 -14.00 7.52
N PRO A 264 -21.00 -15.17 8.15
CA PRO A 264 -20.21 -16.37 7.86
C PRO A 264 -20.30 -16.80 6.40
N GLU A 265 -19.17 -17.20 5.81
CA GLU A 265 -18.96 -17.48 4.38
C GLU A 265 -20.08 -18.26 3.68
N PHE A 266 -20.66 -19.27 4.34
CA PHE A 266 -21.71 -20.14 3.78
C PHE A 266 -23.13 -19.72 4.08
N GLN A 267 -23.32 -18.50 4.59
CA GLN A 267 -24.65 -17.95 4.84
C GLN A 267 -25.04 -17.01 3.70
N LYS A 268 -26.34 -17.00 3.39
CA LYS A 268 -26.88 -16.07 2.39
C LYS A 268 -26.49 -14.63 2.72
N GLY A 269 -25.73 -14.01 1.83
CA GLY A 269 -25.29 -12.62 1.96
C GLY A 269 -23.88 -12.43 2.55
N ALA A 270 -23.12 -13.51 2.78
CA ALA A 270 -21.76 -13.47 3.32
C ALA A 270 -20.76 -12.63 2.52
N GLY A 271 -20.99 -12.50 1.21
CA GLY A 271 -20.10 -11.80 0.30
C GLY A 271 -19.68 -12.73 -0.83
N ILE A 272 -18.50 -12.50 -1.41
CA ILE A 272 -17.98 -13.24 -2.57
C ILE A 272 -16.54 -13.61 -2.31
N GLU A 273 -16.14 -14.84 -2.66
CA GLU A 273 -14.74 -15.22 -2.73
C GLU A 273 -14.43 -15.83 -4.10
N ILE A 274 -13.68 -15.10 -4.94
CA ILE A 274 -13.24 -15.54 -6.25
C ILE A 274 -11.73 -15.60 -6.29
N LEU A 275 -11.18 -16.74 -6.70
CA LEU A 275 -9.76 -17.02 -6.72
C LEU A 275 -9.34 -17.70 -8.02
N THR A 276 -8.11 -17.46 -8.46
CA THR A 276 -7.54 -18.14 -9.62
C THR A 276 -6.93 -19.48 -9.24
N TYR A 277 -7.33 -20.55 -9.93
CA TYR A 277 -6.73 -21.88 -9.81
C TYR A 277 -6.19 -22.39 -11.14
N GLU A 278 -5.17 -23.23 -11.03
CA GLU A 278 -4.60 -23.96 -12.15
C GLU A 278 -5.51 -25.13 -12.56
N ILE A 279 -5.62 -25.37 -13.87
CA ILE A 279 -6.33 -26.51 -14.43
C ILE A 279 -5.42 -27.32 -15.36
N ASN A 280 -5.68 -28.62 -15.45
CA ASN A 280 -4.96 -29.51 -16.39
C ASN A 280 -5.67 -29.60 -17.76
N GLU A 281 -5.11 -30.39 -18.68
CA GLU A 281 -5.67 -30.59 -20.04
C GLU A 281 -7.11 -31.14 -20.06
N LYS A 282 -7.53 -31.81 -18.99
CA LYS A 282 -8.90 -32.32 -18.82
C LYS A 282 -9.85 -31.29 -18.21
N GLY A 283 -9.33 -30.12 -17.82
CA GLY A 283 -10.06 -29.07 -17.12
C GLY A 283 -10.21 -29.30 -15.62
N GLU A 284 -9.52 -30.27 -15.04
CA GLU A 284 -9.61 -30.58 -13.61
C GLU A 284 -8.76 -29.59 -12.79
N LEU A 285 -9.28 -29.15 -11.64
CA LEU A 285 -8.61 -28.23 -10.73
C LEU A 285 -7.36 -28.87 -10.12
N GLN A 286 -6.25 -28.13 -10.10
CA GLN A 286 -4.95 -28.60 -9.62
C GLN A 286 -4.68 -28.04 -8.23
N SER A 287 -5.16 -28.73 -7.18
CA SER A 287 -4.85 -28.39 -5.79
C SER A 287 -3.37 -28.69 -5.47
N GLU A 288 -2.78 -27.89 -4.59
CA GLU A 288 -1.43 -28.09 -4.06
C GLU A 288 -1.29 -29.36 -3.21
N TYR A 289 -2.40 -29.85 -2.66
CA TYR A 289 -2.45 -31.06 -1.82
C TYR A 289 -2.51 -32.37 -2.64
N LEU A 290 -2.54 -32.29 -3.98
CA LEU A 290 -2.58 -33.47 -4.84
C LEU A 290 -1.19 -34.15 -4.91
N VAL A 291 -1.10 -35.37 -4.38
CA VAL A 291 0.13 -36.20 -4.30
C VAL A 291 0.79 -36.44 -5.66
N ASN A 292 0.02 -36.46 -6.75
CA ASN A 292 0.51 -36.63 -8.13
C ASN A 292 -0.10 -35.59 -9.07
N ARG A 293 0.14 -34.30 -8.82
CA ARG A 293 -0.43 -33.17 -9.56
C ARG A 293 -0.09 -33.23 -11.07
N PRO A 294 -1.07 -33.44 -11.96
CA PRO A 294 -0.87 -33.27 -13.39
C PRO A 294 -0.32 -31.87 -13.74
N LYS A 295 0.38 -31.77 -14.89
CA LYS A 295 0.87 -30.47 -15.37
C LYS A 295 -0.31 -29.53 -15.65
N ALA A 296 -0.29 -28.35 -15.05
CA ALA A 296 -1.22 -27.28 -15.35
C ALA A 296 -0.99 -26.75 -16.77
N VAL A 297 -2.07 -26.45 -17.48
CA VAL A 297 -2.04 -25.87 -18.83
C VAL A 297 -2.74 -24.53 -18.93
N ASP A 298 -3.57 -24.18 -17.94
CA ASP A 298 -4.31 -22.93 -17.92
C ASP A 298 -4.65 -22.52 -16.48
N LYS A 299 -5.07 -21.27 -16.28
CA LYS A 299 -5.51 -20.68 -15.02
C LYS A 299 -6.89 -20.06 -15.19
N LYS A 300 -7.81 -20.37 -14.28
CA LYS A 300 -9.20 -19.91 -14.33
C LYS A 300 -9.69 -19.41 -12.99
N LEU A 301 -10.71 -18.56 -13.03
CA LEU A 301 -11.38 -18.04 -11.84
C LEU A 301 -12.44 -19.03 -11.33
N PHE A 302 -12.49 -19.19 -10.02
CA PHE A 302 -13.45 -20.04 -9.31
C PHE A 302 -14.11 -19.26 -8.18
N LEU A 303 -15.43 -19.41 -8.06
CA LEU A 303 -16.23 -18.90 -6.95
C LEU A 303 -16.27 -19.94 -5.82
N PHE A 304 -16.01 -19.50 -4.59
CA PHE A 304 -16.07 -20.24 -3.33
C PHE A 304 -17.13 -19.64 -2.40
N GLY A 305 -17.49 -20.39 -1.36
CA GLY A 305 -18.35 -19.90 -0.28
C GLY A 305 -19.85 -20.04 -0.50
N GLU A 306 -20.31 -20.33 -1.73
CA GLU A 306 -21.74 -20.50 -2.00
C GLU A 306 -22.29 -21.85 -1.54
N GLU A 307 -23.54 -21.88 -1.06
CA GLU A 307 -24.20 -23.14 -0.66
C GLU A 307 -24.35 -24.09 -1.87
N PRO A 308 -24.08 -25.39 -1.71
CA PRO A 308 -23.67 -26.06 -0.47
C PRO A 308 -22.15 -26.00 -0.20
N TYR A 309 -21.78 -26.04 1.08
CA TYR A 309 -20.39 -26.08 1.56
C TYR A 309 -19.51 -27.08 0.78
N GLY A 310 -18.28 -26.67 0.45
CA GLY A 310 -17.30 -27.51 -0.23
C GLY A 310 -17.48 -27.62 -1.75
N VAL A 311 -18.30 -26.76 -2.35
CA VAL A 311 -18.44 -26.61 -3.80
C VAL A 311 -17.67 -25.39 -4.29
N CYS A 312 -16.94 -25.53 -5.39
CA CYS A 312 -16.43 -24.38 -6.14
C CYS A 312 -16.92 -24.40 -7.59
N PHE A 313 -17.10 -23.21 -8.16
CA PHE A 313 -17.70 -23.04 -9.48
C PHE A 313 -16.77 -22.29 -10.43
N GLU A 314 -16.49 -22.85 -11.61
CA GLU A 314 -15.75 -22.12 -12.67
C GLU A 314 -16.57 -20.87 -13.05
N VAL A 315 -15.96 -19.69 -12.90
CA VAL A 315 -16.56 -18.39 -13.22
C VAL A 315 -16.53 -18.18 -14.72
N VAL A 316 -17.68 -17.83 -15.29
CA VAL A 316 -17.84 -17.47 -16.71
C VAL A 316 -17.75 -15.96 -16.87
N LEU A 317 -18.41 -15.22 -15.97
CA LEU A 317 -18.52 -13.77 -16.05
C LEU A 317 -18.63 -13.17 -14.65
N ILE A 318 -17.94 -12.05 -14.44
CA ILE A 318 -18.17 -11.13 -13.32
C ILE A 318 -18.71 -9.84 -13.93
N ALA A 319 -19.84 -9.36 -13.42
CA ALA A 319 -20.46 -8.12 -13.88
C ALA A 319 -20.78 -7.23 -12.69
N PHE A 320 -20.75 -5.92 -12.92
CA PHE A 320 -21.18 -4.93 -11.94
C PHE A 320 -22.49 -4.28 -12.43
N LYS A 321 -23.57 -4.44 -11.67
CA LYS A 321 -24.89 -3.96 -12.03
C LYS A 321 -25.55 -3.25 -10.85
N ASP A 322 -25.82 -1.97 -11.02
CA ASP A 322 -26.31 -1.08 -9.96
C ASP A 322 -25.39 -1.11 -8.73
N ASP A 323 -25.83 -1.70 -7.63
CA ASP A 323 -25.05 -1.90 -6.39
C ASP A 323 -24.65 -3.36 -6.17
N PHE A 324 -24.73 -4.20 -7.19
CA PHE A 324 -24.49 -5.63 -7.10
C PHE A 324 -23.31 -6.07 -7.95
N ILE A 325 -22.53 -7.00 -7.40
CA ILE A 325 -21.63 -7.84 -8.19
C ILE A 325 -22.39 -9.12 -8.53
N GLU A 326 -22.52 -9.38 -9.82
CA GLU A 326 -23.13 -10.57 -10.38
C GLU A 326 -22.04 -11.52 -10.89
N VAL A 327 -22.08 -12.79 -10.47
CA VAL A 327 -21.14 -13.83 -10.85
C VAL A 327 -21.91 -14.94 -11.55
N THR A 328 -21.66 -15.10 -12.85
CA THR A 328 -22.23 -16.20 -13.63
C THR A 328 -21.26 -17.38 -13.63
N ILE A 329 -21.75 -18.55 -13.24
CA ILE A 329 -20.95 -19.78 -13.14
C ILE A 329 -21.21 -20.73 -14.31
N LYS A 330 -20.32 -21.71 -14.50
CA LYS A 330 -20.50 -22.80 -15.47
C LYS A 330 -21.29 -23.97 -14.89
N ASN A 331 -21.91 -24.78 -15.76
CA ASN A 331 -22.73 -25.96 -15.44
C ASN A 331 -21.91 -27.19 -14.98
N LYS A 332 -20.79 -26.98 -14.30
CA LYS A 332 -19.84 -28.02 -13.88
C LYS A 332 -19.10 -27.60 -12.60
N PRO A 333 -19.78 -27.59 -11.44
CA PRO A 333 -19.11 -27.42 -10.15
C PRO A 333 -18.08 -28.49 -9.89
N TYR A 334 -17.12 -28.16 -9.04
CA TYR A 334 -16.19 -29.09 -8.45
C TYR A 334 -16.52 -29.24 -6.96
N GLN A 335 -16.52 -30.47 -6.47
CA GLN A 335 -16.71 -30.84 -5.06
C GLN A 335 -15.52 -31.68 -4.61
N CYS A 336 -14.97 -31.40 -3.44
CA CYS A 336 -13.97 -32.30 -2.88
C CYS A 336 -14.63 -33.59 -2.38
N ASP A 337 -14.05 -34.75 -2.71
CA ASP A 337 -14.40 -36.00 -2.04
C ASP A 337 -13.74 -36.09 -0.64
N ALA A 338 -13.94 -37.21 0.05
CA ALA A 338 -13.43 -37.42 1.40
C ALA A 338 -11.89 -37.41 1.51
N ASP A 339 -11.19 -37.52 0.37
CA ASP A 339 -9.73 -37.50 0.26
C ASP A 339 -9.23 -36.19 -0.38
N ASP A 340 -10.04 -35.12 -0.36
CA ASP A 340 -9.78 -33.79 -0.93
C ASP A 340 -9.53 -33.76 -2.46
N ASN A 341 -9.94 -34.79 -3.19
CA ASN A 341 -9.83 -34.78 -4.64
C ASN A 341 -11.04 -34.06 -5.26
N PRO A 342 -10.82 -33.10 -6.19
CA PRO A 342 -11.91 -32.39 -6.84
C PRO A 342 -12.66 -33.29 -7.83
N GLN A 343 -13.96 -33.49 -7.61
CA GLN A 343 -14.89 -34.23 -8.44
C GLN A 343 -15.82 -33.28 -9.19
N ILE A 344 -16.04 -33.53 -10.49
CA ILE A 344 -16.98 -32.73 -11.29
C ILE A 344 -18.41 -33.22 -11.02
N ALA A 345 -19.25 -32.34 -10.48
CA ALA A 345 -20.69 -32.57 -10.36
C ALA A 345 -21.45 -31.88 -11.52
N ASN A 346 -22.65 -32.37 -11.82
CA ASN A 346 -23.54 -31.72 -12.78
C ASN A 346 -24.34 -30.62 -12.07
N ALA A 347 -24.33 -29.40 -12.61
CA ALA A 347 -25.23 -28.33 -12.18
C ALA A 347 -25.77 -27.52 -13.36
N HIS A 348 -26.69 -26.62 -13.09
CA HIS A 348 -27.20 -25.66 -14.06
C HIS A 348 -26.44 -24.34 -13.98
N GLN A 349 -26.52 -23.56 -15.06
CA GLN A 349 -25.95 -22.22 -15.10
C GLN A 349 -26.73 -21.39 -14.10
N GLN A 350 -26.03 -20.73 -13.20
CA GLN A 350 -26.61 -19.84 -12.23
C GLN A 350 -25.84 -18.54 -12.21
N THR A 351 -26.54 -17.47 -11.81
CA THR A 351 -25.93 -16.19 -11.49
C THR A 351 -26.17 -15.92 -10.02
N PHE A 352 -25.08 -15.63 -9.30
CA PHE A 352 -25.12 -15.17 -7.93
C PHE A 352 -25.00 -13.65 -7.94
N ALA A 353 -25.74 -12.97 -7.06
CA ALA A 353 -25.76 -11.51 -7.00
C ALA A 353 -25.57 -11.06 -5.55
N HIS A 354 -24.56 -10.23 -5.31
CA HIS A 354 -24.20 -9.78 -3.98
C HIS A 354 -24.22 -8.27 -3.91
N GLN A 355 -24.99 -7.74 -2.97
CA GLN A 355 -25.05 -6.31 -2.74
C GLN A 355 -23.73 -5.84 -2.14
N LEU A 356 -23.18 -4.77 -2.70
CA LEU A 356 -21.95 -4.15 -2.24
C LEU A 356 -22.26 -2.89 -1.41
N LYS A 357 -21.94 -2.95 -0.12
CA LYS A 357 -22.03 -1.81 0.80
C LYS A 357 -20.64 -1.24 1.02
N THR A 358 -20.30 -0.21 0.26
CA THR A 358 -19.00 0.46 0.32
C THR A 358 -19.12 1.91 -0.15
N PHE A 359 -18.01 2.64 -0.10
CA PHE A 359 -17.91 4.02 -0.55
C PHE A 359 -18.25 4.18 -2.04
N PRO A 360 -18.87 5.29 -2.46
CA PRO A 360 -19.22 5.53 -3.87
C PRO A 360 -18.03 5.40 -4.83
N PHE A 361 -16.87 5.98 -4.49
CA PHE A 361 -15.68 5.89 -5.36
C PHE A 361 -15.19 4.44 -5.53
N MET A 362 -15.34 3.59 -4.50
CA MET A 362 -14.95 2.19 -4.55
C MET A 362 -15.88 1.41 -5.48
N LYS A 363 -17.18 1.72 -5.48
CA LYS A 363 -18.14 1.16 -6.44
C LYS A 363 -17.77 1.53 -7.86
N ASP A 364 -17.46 2.80 -8.11
CA ASP A 364 -17.05 3.28 -9.43
C ASP A 364 -15.76 2.61 -9.91
N PHE A 365 -14.77 2.48 -9.01
CA PHE A 365 -13.51 1.79 -9.28
C PHE A 365 -13.72 0.31 -9.62
N LEU A 366 -14.44 -0.44 -8.79
CA LEU A 366 -14.73 -1.86 -9.03
C LEU A 366 -15.49 -2.08 -10.34
N LYS A 367 -16.46 -1.22 -10.63
CA LYS A 367 -17.19 -1.23 -11.90
C LYS A 367 -16.25 -1.03 -13.10
N GLU A 368 -15.33 -0.07 -13.04
CA GLU A 368 -14.39 0.20 -14.13
C GLU A 368 -13.41 -0.97 -14.33
N ILE A 369 -12.85 -1.53 -13.24
CA ILE A 369 -11.94 -2.69 -13.30
C ILE A 369 -12.63 -3.94 -13.85
N ILE A 370 -13.81 -4.29 -13.32
CA ILE A 370 -14.53 -5.50 -13.73
C ILE A 370 -14.94 -5.41 -15.21
N ASN A 371 -15.40 -4.25 -15.66
CA ASN A 371 -15.84 -4.08 -17.06
C ASN A 371 -14.70 -4.22 -18.08
N LEU A 372 -13.46 -3.87 -17.70
CA LEU A 372 -12.29 -4.05 -18.55
C LEU A 372 -11.71 -5.46 -18.50
N ASN A 373 -12.14 -6.30 -17.56
CA ASN A 373 -11.63 -7.66 -17.37
C ASN A 373 -12.38 -8.72 -18.22
N MET A 374 -13.40 -8.31 -18.97
CA MET A 374 -14.08 -9.11 -20.00
C MET A 374 -13.38 -8.98 -21.35
#